data_AF-A0A4P5SAT6-F1
#
_entry.id   AF-A0A4P5SAT6-F1
#
_cell.length_a   1.000
_cell.length_b   1.000
_cell.length_c   1.000
_cell.angle_alpha   90.00
_cell.angle_beta   90.00
_cell.angle_gamma   90.00
#
_symmetry.space_group_name_H-M   'P 1'
#
loop_
_entity.id
_entity.type
_entity.pdbx_description
1 polymer ?
#
loop_
_entity_poly.entity_id
_entity_poly.type
_entity_poly.pdbx_seq_one_letter_code
_entity_poly.pdbx_strand_id
1 'polypeptide(L)'
;MSDLFDDAAIARVERQIDEWLGRIRANYKNIESIDRAEGDEIRWYVRMRGEEKDFTTIWLTLGQRTLRYETYVMPAPEQNAELLYETLLRRNEKLVGAHFSIGIEDAIFLRGELVLTALIEKELDRVIGTLYSVVEQLFWNLLEIGFAKAAVMRTQRGSTRTTGRSGKPLGGSSVSN
;
A
#
# COMPACT_ATOMS: atom_id res chain seq x y z
N MET A 1 -9.63 -29.19 -24.40
CA MET A 1 -9.11 -29.16 -23.02
C MET A 1 -9.65 -27.88 -22.43
N SER A 2 -10.55 -27.95 -21.44
CA SER A 2 -11.21 -26.76 -20.88
C SER A 2 -10.17 -25.92 -20.16
N ASP A 3 -9.70 -24.83 -20.77
CA ASP A 3 -8.86 -23.87 -20.07
C ASP A 3 -9.72 -23.27 -18.95
N LEU A 4 -9.36 -23.57 -17.70
CA LEU A 4 -10.08 -23.11 -16.51
C LEU A 4 -10.14 -21.56 -16.43
N PHE A 5 -9.32 -20.89 -17.24
CA PHE A 5 -9.20 -19.44 -17.34
C PHE A 5 -9.08 -18.98 -18.81
N ASP A 6 -10.12 -19.23 -19.61
CA ASP A 6 -10.27 -18.57 -20.91
C ASP A 6 -10.50 -17.05 -20.76
N ASP A 7 -10.43 -16.29 -21.86
CA ASP A 7 -10.59 -14.83 -21.83
C ASP A 7 -11.92 -14.40 -21.19
N ALA A 8 -12.97 -15.21 -21.37
CA ALA A 8 -14.28 -14.98 -20.75
C ALA A 8 -14.24 -15.16 -19.22
N ALA A 9 -13.47 -16.11 -18.71
CA ALA A 9 -13.23 -16.30 -17.29
C ALA A 9 -12.43 -15.13 -16.69
N ILE A 10 -11.38 -14.66 -17.38
CA ILE A 10 -10.61 -13.50 -16.94
C ILE A 10 -11.48 -12.26 -16.88
N ALA A 11 -12.31 -12.00 -17.90
CA ALA A 11 -13.25 -10.88 -17.89
C ALA A 11 -14.29 -10.98 -16.76
N ARG A 12 -14.66 -12.19 -16.31
CA ARG A 12 -15.53 -12.37 -15.12
C ARG A 12 -14.78 -12.00 -13.84
N VAL A 13 -13.56 -12.48 -13.68
CA VAL A 13 -12.71 -12.18 -12.50
C VAL A 13 -12.42 -10.68 -12.40
N GLU A 14 -12.12 -10.05 -13.53
CA GLU A 14 -11.91 -8.60 -13.63
C GLU A 14 -13.11 -7.81 -13.08
N ARG A 15 -14.34 -8.12 -13.56
CA ARG A 15 -15.56 -7.48 -13.07
C ARG A 15 -15.80 -7.73 -11.57
N GLN A 16 -15.49 -8.93 -11.08
CA GLN A 16 -15.60 -9.24 -9.65
C GLN A 16 -14.64 -8.38 -8.82
N ILE A 17 -13.39 -8.21 -9.29
CA ILE A 17 -12.42 -7.35 -8.62
C ILE A 17 -12.89 -5.89 -8.64
N ASP A 18 -13.44 -5.38 -9.75
CA ASP A 18 -13.99 -4.02 -9.80
C ASP A 18 -15.09 -3.80 -8.75
N GLU A 19 -16.03 -4.74 -8.63
CA GLU A 19 -17.11 -4.67 -7.64
C GLU A 19 -16.57 -4.72 -6.20
N TRP A 20 -15.63 -5.62 -5.92
CA TRP A 20 -15.01 -5.76 -4.60
C TRP A 20 -14.23 -4.52 -4.21
N LEU A 21 -13.40 -3.98 -5.11
CA LEU A 21 -12.66 -2.74 -4.87
C LEU A 21 -13.61 -1.56 -4.67
N GLY A 22 -14.71 -1.50 -5.40
CA GLY A 22 -15.77 -0.50 -5.18
C GLY A 22 -16.35 -0.56 -3.76
N ARG A 23 -16.66 -1.76 -3.26
CA ARG A 23 -17.14 -1.97 -1.88
C ARG A 23 -16.08 -1.64 -0.83
N ILE A 24 -14.85 -2.12 -1.03
CA ILE A 24 -13.70 -1.84 -0.16
C ILE A 24 -13.51 -0.31 -0.05
N ARG A 25 -13.49 0.42 -1.16
CA ARG A 25 -13.38 1.89 -1.16
C ARG A 25 -14.51 2.57 -0.37
N ALA A 26 -15.75 2.09 -0.50
CA ALA A 26 -16.88 2.65 0.24
C ALA A 26 -16.77 2.41 1.76
N ASN A 27 -16.11 1.32 2.17
CA ASN A 27 -15.99 0.92 3.58
C ASN A 27 -14.83 1.60 4.30
N TYR A 28 -13.71 1.92 3.61
CA TYR A 28 -12.50 2.44 4.24
C TYR A 28 -12.20 3.88 3.85
N LYS A 29 -12.29 4.79 4.83
CA LYS A 29 -12.08 6.24 4.65
C LYS A 29 -10.64 6.62 4.27
N ASN A 30 -9.66 5.76 4.56
CA ASN A 30 -8.26 6.02 4.21
C ASN A 30 -7.93 5.64 2.76
N ILE A 31 -8.84 4.97 2.03
CA ILE A 31 -8.69 4.77 0.58
C ILE A 31 -9.08 6.06 -0.13
N GLU A 32 -8.10 6.74 -0.69
CA GLU A 32 -8.27 8.01 -1.39
C GLU A 32 -8.83 7.81 -2.79
N SER A 33 -8.22 6.89 -3.55
CA SER A 33 -8.67 6.54 -4.89
C SER A 33 -8.39 5.07 -5.21
N ILE A 34 -9.17 4.55 -6.16
CA ILE A 34 -8.90 3.29 -6.85
C ILE A 34 -9.09 3.59 -8.32
N ASP A 35 -8.00 3.48 -9.08
CA ASP A 35 -7.98 3.83 -10.49
C ASP A 35 -7.45 2.65 -11.32
N ARG A 36 -7.67 2.68 -12.63
CA ARG A 36 -7.30 1.62 -13.59
C ARG A 36 -6.13 2.06 -14.45
N ALA A 37 -5.21 1.14 -14.68
CA ALA A 37 -4.12 1.34 -15.64
C ALA A 37 -4.65 1.48 -17.07
N GLU A 38 -4.10 2.45 -17.78
CA GLU A 38 -4.18 2.47 -19.24
C GLU A 38 -3.21 1.43 -19.81
N GLY A 39 -3.61 0.73 -20.87
CA GLY A 39 -2.80 -0.26 -21.57
C GLY A 39 -3.46 -1.64 -21.63
N ASP A 40 -2.68 -2.61 -22.11
CA ASP A 40 -3.16 -3.98 -22.38
C ASP A 40 -3.25 -4.85 -21.11
N GLU A 41 -2.54 -4.46 -20.04
CA GLU A 41 -2.56 -5.20 -18.77
C GLU A 41 -3.75 -4.78 -17.90
N ILE A 42 -4.49 -5.77 -17.40
CA ILE A 42 -5.57 -5.54 -16.42
C ILE A 42 -4.93 -5.20 -15.07
N ARG A 43 -4.83 -3.91 -14.76
CA ARG A 43 -4.20 -3.42 -13.53
C ARG A 43 -5.03 -2.35 -12.82
N TRP A 44 -5.04 -2.44 -11.50
CA TRP A 44 -5.62 -1.43 -10.59
C TRP A 44 -4.52 -0.84 -9.72
N TYR A 45 -4.75 0.39 -9.25
CA TYR A 45 -3.93 1.01 -8.22
C TYR A 45 -4.83 1.57 -7.12
N VAL A 46 -4.64 1.05 -5.91
CA VAL A 46 -5.35 1.45 -4.70
C VAL A 46 -4.45 2.42 -3.95
N ARG A 47 -4.82 3.69 -3.95
CA ARG A 47 -4.08 4.75 -3.26
C ARG A 47 -4.69 4.98 -1.88
N MET A 48 -3.87 4.78 -0.85
CA MET A 48 -4.27 4.88 0.55
C MET A 48 -3.49 6.00 1.22
N ARG A 49 -4.19 6.81 2.00
CA ARG A 49 -3.60 7.83 2.88
C ARG A 49 -3.08 7.15 4.14
N GLY A 50 -1.80 7.34 4.42
CA GLY A 50 -1.16 6.80 5.63
C GLY A 50 -1.04 7.83 6.76
N GLU A 51 -0.71 7.32 7.94
CA GLU A 51 -0.30 8.11 9.09
C GLU A 51 1.22 8.36 9.05
N GLU A 52 1.98 7.30 8.74
CA GLU A 52 3.43 7.27 8.74
C GLU A 52 4.04 7.42 7.35
N LYS A 53 3.42 6.91 6.29
CA LYS A 53 3.77 7.28 4.91
C LYS A 53 2.65 8.18 4.37
N ASP A 54 2.97 9.29 3.69
CA ASP A 54 1.91 10.21 3.19
C ASP A 54 0.86 9.45 2.36
N PHE A 55 1.34 8.61 1.45
CA PHE A 55 0.53 7.72 0.65
C PHE A 55 1.22 6.37 0.41
N THR A 56 0.44 5.32 0.50
CA THR A 56 0.81 3.97 0.08
C THR A 56 -0.06 3.60 -1.11
N THR A 57 0.58 3.28 -2.24
CA THR A 57 -0.13 2.82 -3.45
C THR A 57 0.10 1.33 -3.60
N ILE A 58 -0.98 0.56 -3.72
CA ILE A 58 -0.92 -0.89 -3.96
C ILE A 58 -1.34 -1.13 -5.40
N TRP A 59 -0.44 -1.72 -6.17
CA TRP A 59 -0.72 -2.16 -7.53
C TRP A 59 -1.25 -3.58 -7.51
N LEU A 60 -2.33 -3.82 -8.23
CA LEU A 60 -2.92 -5.15 -8.44
C LEU A 60 -2.87 -5.44 -9.93
N THR A 61 -2.22 -6.53 -10.34
CA THR A 61 -2.11 -6.94 -11.75
C THR A 61 -2.76 -8.31 -11.93
N LEU A 62 -3.85 -8.37 -12.68
CA LEU A 62 -4.51 -9.63 -13.03
C LEU A 62 -3.81 -10.26 -14.24
N GLY A 63 -3.23 -11.44 -14.02
CA GLY A 63 -2.76 -12.32 -15.09
C GLY A 63 -3.75 -13.45 -15.37
N GLN A 64 -3.33 -14.42 -16.19
CA GLN A 64 -4.19 -15.55 -16.56
C GLN A 64 -4.52 -16.51 -15.40
N ARG A 65 -3.69 -16.56 -14.35
CA ARG A 65 -3.83 -17.55 -13.26
C ARG A 65 -3.63 -16.98 -11.86
N THR A 66 -3.14 -15.76 -11.77
CA THR A 66 -2.78 -15.11 -10.51
C THR A 66 -3.16 -13.64 -10.52
N LEU A 67 -3.56 -13.14 -9.36
CA LEU A 67 -3.59 -11.72 -9.06
C LEU A 67 -2.29 -11.38 -8.33
N ARG A 68 -1.37 -10.68 -9.00
CA ARG A 68 -0.15 -10.16 -8.38
C ARG A 68 -0.45 -8.85 -7.68
N TYR A 69 0.19 -8.62 -6.55
CA TYR A 69 0.09 -7.36 -5.82
C TYR A 69 1.44 -6.89 -5.32
N GLU A 70 1.64 -5.59 -5.36
CA GLU A 70 2.88 -4.98 -4.88
C GLU A 70 2.67 -3.57 -4.37
N THR A 71 3.58 -3.11 -3.53
CA THR A 71 3.70 -1.72 -3.12
C THR A 71 5.16 -1.31 -3.00
N TYR A 72 5.43 -0.06 -3.34
CA TYR A 72 6.73 0.59 -3.23
C TYR A 72 6.87 1.10 -1.80
N VAL A 73 7.94 0.68 -1.13
CA VAL A 73 8.19 0.98 0.27
C VAL A 73 9.11 2.21 0.37
N MET A 74 10.28 2.12 -0.25
CA MET A 74 11.34 3.14 -0.19
C MET A 74 12.35 2.95 -1.34
N PRO A 75 13.16 3.96 -1.68
CA PRO A 75 14.22 3.82 -2.68
C PRO A 75 15.38 2.99 -2.10
N ALA A 76 16.40 2.75 -2.92
CA ALA A 76 17.63 2.13 -2.44
C ALA A 76 18.17 2.85 -1.19
N PRO A 77 18.65 2.09 -0.18
CA PRO A 77 19.27 2.68 1.00
C PRO A 77 20.55 3.43 0.62
N GLU A 78 20.73 4.65 1.14
CA GLU A 78 21.97 5.43 0.98
C GLU A 78 23.09 4.93 1.91
N GLN A 79 22.72 4.26 2.99
CA GLN A 79 23.63 3.73 4.01
C GLN A 79 23.09 2.45 4.65
N ASN A 80 23.97 1.68 5.30
CA ASN A 80 23.62 0.48 6.06
C ASN A 80 22.77 -0.54 5.26
N ALA A 81 23.04 -0.69 3.96
CA ALA A 81 22.27 -1.57 3.07
C ALA A 81 22.24 -3.02 3.55
N GLU A 82 23.36 -3.55 4.05
CA GLU A 82 23.45 -4.92 4.59
C GLU A 82 22.50 -5.13 5.78
N LEU A 83 22.51 -4.20 6.75
CA LEU A 83 21.62 -4.24 7.90
C LEU A 83 20.15 -4.11 7.48
N LEU A 84 19.86 -3.26 6.50
CA LEU A 84 18.51 -3.09 5.97
C LEU A 84 18.03 -4.38 5.31
N TYR A 85 18.82 -4.96 4.41
CA TYR A 85 18.46 -6.21 3.72
C TYR A 85 18.32 -7.39 4.67
N GLU A 86 19.21 -7.53 5.67
CA GLU A 86 19.07 -8.54 6.71
C GLU A 86 17.75 -8.36 7.48
N THR A 87 17.43 -7.12 7.87
CA THR A 87 16.19 -6.79 8.58
C THR A 87 14.96 -7.19 7.76
N LEU A 88 14.96 -6.89 6.45
CA LEU A 88 13.87 -7.25 5.54
C LEU A 88 13.74 -8.76 5.36
N LEU A 89 14.86 -9.47 5.16
CA LEU A 89 14.87 -10.93 5.01
C LEU A 89 14.35 -11.63 6.27
N ARG A 90 14.77 -11.18 7.47
CA ARG A 90 14.25 -11.71 8.73
C ARG A 90 12.76 -11.40 8.92
N ARG A 91 12.29 -10.27 8.40
CA ARG A 91 10.87 -9.92 8.47
C ARG A 91 10.01 -10.82 7.59
N ASN A 92 10.53 -11.27 6.44
CA ASN A 92 9.81 -12.16 5.53
C ASN A 92 9.32 -13.45 6.19
N GLU A 93 10.04 -13.99 7.19
CA GLU A 93 9.61 -15.19 7.94
C GLU A 93 8.25 -15.02 8.63
N LYS A 94 7.90 -13.78 9.03
CA LYS A 94 6.66 -13.47 9.75
C LYS A 94 5.52 -13.04 8.83
N LEU A 95 5.79 -12.83 7.55
CA LEU A 95 4.80 -12.35 6.59
C LEU A 95 4.09 -13.53 5.93
N VAL A 96 2.78 -13.41 5.78
CA VAL A 96 1.95 -14.43 5.11
C VAL A 96 1.36 -13.83 3.84
N GLY A 97 1.69 -14.44 2.71
CA GLY A 97 1.25 -14.00 1.40
C GLY A 97 1.96 -12.75 0.87
N ALA A 98 2.89 -12.15 1.60
CA ALA A 98 3.69 -11.05 1.11
C ALA A 98 5.15 -11.22 1.52
N HIS A 99 6.07 -10.62 0.77
CA HIS A 99 7.49 -10.62 1.06
C HIS A 99 8.15 -9.34 0.55
N PHE A 100 9.19 -8.90 1.25
CA PHE A 100 10.09 -7.86 0.78
C PHE A 100 10.97 -8.39 -0.34
N SER A 101 11.21 -7.55 -1.34
CA SER A 101 12.09 -7.82 -2.48
C SER A 101 12.76 -6.54 -2.95
N ILE A 102 13.91 -6.69 -3.61
CA ILE A 102 14.64 -5.61 -4.26
C ILE A 102 14.14 -5.52 -5.71
N GLY A 103 13.77 -4.33 -6.15
CA GLY A 103 13.27 -4.03 -7.49
C GLY A 103 14.28 -3.26 -8.34
N ILE A 104 13.76 -2.56 -9.35
CA ILE A 104 14.55 -1.66 -10.20
C ILE A 104 15.16 -0.55 -9.34
N GLU A 105 16.39 -0.14 -9.68
CA GLU A 105 17.17 0.86 -8.93
C GLU A 105 17.35 0.51 -7.45
N ASP A 106 17.44 -0.79 -7.16
CA ASP A 106 17.56 -1.35 -5.80
C ASP A 106 16.47 -0.89 -4.81
N ALA A 107 15.34 -0.40 -5.33
CA ALA A 107 14.22 0.03 -4.53
C ALA A 107 13.57 -1.15 -3.80
N ILE A 108 13.04 -0.89 -2.61
CA ILE A 108 12.40 -1.90 -1.79
C ILE A 108 10.91 -1.97 -2.09
N PHE A 109 10.44 -3.17 -2.39
CA PHE A 109 9.04 -3.48 -2.62
C PHE A 109 8.54 -4.51 -1.63
N LEU A 110 7.26 -4.42 -1.29
CA LEU A 110 6.51 -5.48 -0.62
C LEU A 110 5.54 -6.10 -1.63
N ARG A 111 5.71 -7.38 -1.93
CA ARG A 111 5.05 -8.08 -3.06
C ARG A 111 4.41 -9.39 -2.64
N GLY A 112 3.45 -9.85 -3.42
CA GLY A 112 2.92 -11.20 -3.33
C GLY A 112 2.00 -11.53 -4.50
N GLU A 113 1.44 -12.72 -4.46
CA GLU A 113 0.52 -13.20 -5.48
C GLU A 113 -0.53 -14.12 -4.88
N LEU A 114 -1.73 -14.07 -5.45
CA LEU A 114 -2.84 -14.94 -5.11
C LEU A 114 -3.27 -15.73 -6.34
N VAL A 115 -3.37 -17.05 -6.22
CA VAL A 115 -3.95 -17.88 -7.28
C VAL A 115 -5.44 -17.56 -7.42
N LEU A 116 -5.94 -17.46 -8.65
CA LEU A 116 -7.33 -17.03 -8.90
C LEU A 116 -8.37 -17.99 -8.33
N THR A 117 -8.03 -19.26 -8.14
CA THR A 117 -8.91 -20.24 -7.47
C THR A 117 -9.11 -19.96 -5.98
N ALA A 118 -8.20 -19.23 -5.34
CA ALA A 118 -8.30 -18.81 -3.95
C ALA A 118 -8.78 -17.35 -3.80
N LEU A 119 -9.03 -16.66 -4.92
CA LEU A 119 -9.44 -15.27 -4.93
C LEU A 119 -10.90 -15.12 -4.49
N ILE A 120 -11.09 -14.47 -3.36
CA ILE A 120 -12.38 -14.02 -2.83
C ILE A 120 -12.24 -12.59 -2.29
N GLU A 121 -13.37 -11.89 -2.14
CA GLU A 121 -13.41 -10.51 -1.62
C GLU A 121 -12.62 -10.33 -0.32
N LYS A 122 -12.76 -11.29 0.62
CA LYS A 122 -12.04 -11.26 1.90
C LYS A 122 -10.53 -11.39 1.76
N GLU A 123 -10.05 -12.17 0.80
CA GLU A 123 -8.60 -12.30 0.55
C GLU A 123 -8.04 -11.05 -0.10
N LEU A 124 -8.80 -10.43 -1.01
CA LEU A 124 -8.42 -9.15 -1.61
C LEU A 124 -8.32 -8.04 -0.54
N ASP A 125 -9.34 -7.93 0.31
CA ASP A 125 -9.37 -7.01 1.45
C ASP A 125 -8.19 -7.26 2.41
N ARG A 126 -7.96 -8.53 2.79
CA ARG A 126 -6.85 -8.94 3.66
C ARG A 126 -5.50 -8.54 3.09
N VAL A 127 -5.26 -8.78 1.80
CA VAL A 127 -3.99 -8.44 1.13
C VAL A 127 -3.78 -6.93 1.14
N ILE A 128 -4.79 -6.13 0.77
CA ILE A 128 -4.70 -4.66 0.77
C ILE A 128 -4.37 -4.15 2.17
N GLY A 129 -5.11 -4.62 3.18
CA GLY A 129 -4.89 -4.25 4.58
C GLY A 129 -3.52 -4.68 5.11
N THR A 130 -3.04 -5.86 4.69
CA THR A 130 -1.71 -6.37 5.08
C THR A 130 -0.60 -5.50 4.52
N LEU A 131 -0.61 -5.21 3.21
CA LEU A 131 0.41 -4.37 2.58
C LEU A 131 0.45 -2.98 3.21
N TYR A 132 -0.71 -2.34 3.37
CA TYR A 132 -0.81 -1.04 4.02
C TYR A 132 -0.25 -1.07 5.44
N SER A 133 -0.71 -2.02 6.27
CA SER A 133 -0.32 -2.09 7.68
C SER A 133 1.17 -2.37 7.87
N VAL A 134 1.75 -3.25 7.03
CA VAL A 134 3.18 -3.57 7.11
C VAL A 134 4.03 -2.36 6.72
N VAL A 135 3.64 -1.62 5.68
CA VAL A 135 4.33 -0.38 5.29
C VAL A 135 4.27 0.63 6.43
N GLU A 136 3.07 0.91 6.95
CA GLU A 136 2.89 1.90 8.02
C GLU A 136 3.69 1.55 9.28
N GLN A 137 3.68 0.28 9.70
CA GLN A 137 4.40 -0.15 10.91
C GLN A 137 5.92 -0.05 10.79
N LEU A 138 6.47 -0.21 9.58
CA LEU A 138 7.92 -0.33 9.40
C LEU A 138 8.56 0.91 8.79
N PHE A 139 7.76 1.84 8.22
CA PHE A 139 8.24 2.93 7.39
C PHE A 139 9.42 3.70 8.01
N TRP A 140 9.24 4.24 9.22
CA TRP A 140 10.30 5.01 9.87
C TRP A 140 11.50 4.19 10.28
N ASN A 141 11.30 2.97 10.78
CA ASN A 141 12.41 2.12 11.19
C ASN A 141 13.32 1.79 9.98
N LEU A 142 12.72 1.53 8.82
CA LEU A 142 13.48 1.28 7.59
C LEU A 142 14.18 2.54 7.08
N LEU A 143 13.50 3.70 7.13
CA LEU A 143 14.13 4.98 6.77
C LEU A 143 15.29 5.34 7.69
N GLU A 144 15.17 5.12 8.99
CA GLU A 144 16.23 5.40 9.97
C GLU A 144 17.48 4.54 9.73
N ILE A 145 17.31 3.30 9.28
CA ILE A 145 18.44 2.45 8.87
C ILE A 145 19.06 2.99 7.58
N GLY A 146 18.24 3.24 6.55
CA GLY A 146 18.68 3.50 5.18
C GLY A 146 19.07 4.95 4.86
N PHE A 147 18.69 5.93 5.68
CA PHE A 147 18.86 7.36 5.40
C PHE A 147 19.27 8.16 6.65
N ALA A 148 20.43 8.83 6.58
CA ALA A 148 20.98 9.60 7.71
C ALA A 148 20.03 10.67 8.28
N LYS A 149 19.20 11.28 7.42
CA LYS A 149 18.32 12.41 7.77
C LYS A 149 16.93 11.97 8.25
N ALA A 150 16.62 10.67 8.26
CA ALA A 150 15.27 10.19 8.57
C ALA A 150 14.79 10.57 9.98
N ALA A 151 15.66 10.49 11.00
CA ALA A 151 15.33 10.88 12.37
C ALA A 151 14.93 12.38 12.48
N VAL A 152 15.61 13.25 11.73
CA VAL A 152 15.30 14.69 11.69
C VAL A 152 13.97 14.93 10.96
N MET A 153 13.69 14.20 9.87
CA MET A 153 12.41 14.30 9.16
C MET A 153 11.22 13.86 10.03
N ARG A 154 11.38 12.81 10.84
CA ARG A 154 10.32 12.29 11.73
C ARG A 154 9.91 13.32 12.79
N THR A 155 10.89 13.97 13.43
CA THR A 155 10.64 14.99 14.47
C THR A 155 9.93 16.22 13.90
N GLN A 156 10.30 16.66 12.69
CA GLN A 156 9.63 17.79 12.02
C GLN A 156 8.16 17.49 11.71
N ARG A 157 7.85 16.28 11.24
CA ARG A 157 6.47 15.90 10.88
C ARG A 157 5.55 15.79 12.11
N GLY A 158 6.06 15.34 13.25
CA GLY A 158 5.33 15.36 14.52
C GLY A 158 4.97 16.79 14.99
N SER A 159 5.87 17.76 14.74
CA SER A 159 5.62 19.17 15.07
C SER A 159 4.52 19.78 14.20
N THR A 160 4.52 19.53 12.89
CA THR A 160 3.50 20.04 11.95
C THR A 160 2.10 19.48 12.20
N ARG A 161 1.98 18.23 12.67
CA ARG A 161 0.67 17.64 13.04
C ARG A 161 0.12 18.19 14.36
N THR A 162 0.99 18.60 15.28
CA THR A 162 0.58 19.15 16.59
C THR A 162 0.07 20.59 16.45
N THR A 163 0.66 21.38 15.56
CA THR A 163 0.23 22.77 15.30
C THR A 163 -1.10 22.86 14.54
N GLY A 164 -1.46 21.85 13.75
CA GLY A 164 -2.77 21.79 13.07
C GLY A 164 -3.97 21.43 13.96
N ARG A 165 -3.75 20.98 15.20
CA ARG A 165 -4.82 20.60 16.15
C ARG A 165 -5.13 21.69 17.19
N SER A 166 -4.41 22.82 17.17
CA SER A 166 -4.52 23.92 18.15
C SER A 166 -4.89 25.26 17.48
N GLY A 167 -6.13 25.36 16.99
CA GLY A 167 -6.74 26.61 16.55
C GLY A 167 -8.15 26.32 16.04
N LYS A 168 -9.23 26.62 16.78
CA LYS A 168 -9.60 27.93 17.33
C LYS A 168 -10.59 27.72 18.51
N PRO A 169 -10.51 28.48 19.62
CA PRO A 169 -11.59 28.50 20.59
C PRO A 169 -12.80 29.24 20.02
N LEU A 170 -13.98 28.69 20.27
CA LEU A 170 -15.27 29.34 20.07
C LEU A 170 -15.36 30.55 21.04
N GLY A 171 -15.14 31.75 20.51
CA GLY A 171 -15.71 32.99 21.06
C GLY A 171 -16.53 33.62 19.92
N GLY A 172 -17.80 33.95 20.06
CA GLY A 172 -18.47 34.48 21.23
C GLY A 172 -18.66 35.99 21.06
N SER A 173 -19.84 36.35 20.55
CA SER A 173 -20.54 37.63 20.72
C SER A 173 -20.21 38.83 19.80
N SER A 174 -21.28 39.28 19.11
CA SER A 174 -21.95 40.58 19.31
C SER A 174 -21.88 41.69 18.23
N VAL A 175 -23.09 41.92 17.68
CA VAL A 175 -23.83 43.16 17.31
C VAL A 175 -23.43 44.07 16.12
N SER A 176 -24.51 44.47 15.42
CA SER A 176 -24.75 45.72 14.65
C SER A 176 -24.12 45.76 13.26
N ASN A 177 -24.85 46.00 12.16
CA ASN A 177 -25.91 46.99 11.95
C ASN A 177 -26.90 46.49 10.88
#